data_AF-A0A3D2FXE5-F1
#
_entry.id   AF-A0A3D2FXE5-F1
#
_cell.length_a   1.000
_cell.length_b   1.000
_cell.length_c   1.000
_cell.angle_alpha   90.00
_cell.angle_beta   90.00
_cell.angle_gamma   90.00
#
_symmetry.space_group_name_H-M   'P 1'
#
loop_
_entity.id
_entity.type
_entity.pdbx_description
1 polymer ?
#
loop_
_entity_poly.entity_id
_entity_poly.type
_entity_poly.pdbx_seq_one_letter_code
_entity_poly.pdbx_strand_id
1 'polypeptide(L)' 'CHDPDHPGHVFLYEVYDDRAAFDAHLSMPHFKSFDAATAGMIRSKKVRALTRL' A
#
# COMPACT_ATOMS: atom_id res chain seq x y z
N CYS A 1 4.52 11.58 3.43
CA CYS A 1 3.60 10.70 2.68
C CYS A 1 2.14 11.18 2.73
N HIS A 2 1.88 12.45 3.04
CA HIS A 2 0.57 13.08 2.89
C HIS A 2 0.70 14.28 1.94
N ASP A 3 -0.34 14.50 1.15
CA ASP A 3 -0.48 15.69 0.31
C ASP A 3 -0.96 16.86 1.19
N PRO A 4 -0.25 18.00 1.25
CA PRO A 4 -0.68 19.17 2.03
C PRO A 4 -2.05 19.69 1.63
N ASP A 5 -2.40 19.61 0.34
CA ASP A 5 -3.69 20.07 -0.18
C ASP A 5 -4.79 19.01 0.02
N HIS A 6 -4.39 17.76 0.28
CA HIS A 6 -5.30 16.63 0.52
C HIS A 6 -4.84 15.83 1.75
N PRO A 7 -5.04 16.34 2.98
CA PRO A 7 -4.48 15.74 4.20
C PRO A 7 -4.95 14.29 4.47
N GLY A 8 -6.13 13.92 3.95
CA GLY A 8 -6.65 12.54 4.01
C GLY A 8 -6.04 11.58 2.99
N HIS A 9 -5.16 12.03 2.10
CA HIS A 9 -4.47 11.18 1.13
C HIS A 9 -3.14 10.72 1.69
N VAL A 10 -2.93 9.40 1.65
CA VAL A 10 -1.66 8.75 1.95
C VAL A 10 -1.08 8.19 0.66
N PHE A 11 0.19 8.46 0.40
CA PHE A 11 0.93 7.87 -0.72
C PHE A 11 2.08 6.98 -0.23
N LEU A 12 2.07 5.72 -0.67
CA LEU A 12 3.11 4.74 -0.41
C LEU A 12 3.87 4.45 -1.71
N TYR A 13 5.19 4.56 -1.66
CA TYR A 13 6.09 4.15 -2.73
C TYR A 13 6.98 3.05 -2.21
N GLU A 14 6.88 1.88 -2.82
CA GLU A 14 7.51 0.65 -2.35
C GLU A 14 8.26 0.00 -3.52
N VAL A 15 9.48 -0.47 -3.24
CA VAL A 15 10.32 -1.17 -4.22
C VAL A 15 10.53 -2.57 -3.68
N TYR A 16 10.27 -3.56 -4.53
CA TYR A 16 10.44 -4.98 -4.25
C TYR A 16 11.39 -5.59 -5.28
N ASP A 17 12.08 -6.66 -4.91
CA ASP A 17 12.97 -7.39 -5.82
C ASP A 17 12.22 -7.90 -7.05
N ASP A 18 11.01 -8.43 -6.84
CA ASP A 18 10.12 -8.88 -7.89
C ASP A 18 8.65 -8.85 -7.45
N ARG A 19 7.77 -9.34 -8.33
CA ARG A 19 6.34 -9.44 -8.04
C ARG A 19 6.03 -10.47 -6.94
N ALA A 20 6.77 -11.57 -6.85
CA ALA A 20 6.54 -12.60 -5.85
C ALA A 20 6.85 -12.08 -4.43
N ALA A 21 7.86 -11.22 -4.28
CA ALA A 21 8.17 -10.55 -3.02
C ALA A 21 7.02 -9.62 -2.54
N PHE A 22 6.40 -8.87 -3.46
CA PHE A 22 5.21 -8.07 -3.16
C PHE A 22 4.02 -8.95 -2.73
N ASP A 23 3.74 -10.02 -3.49
CA ASP A 23 2.65 -10.93 -3.17
C ASP A 23 2.88 -11.64 -1.82
N ALA A 24 4.14 -12.01 -1.52
CA ALA A 24 4.52 -12.57 -0.22
C ALA A 24 4.28 -11.56 0.92
N HIS A 25 4.66 -10.29 0.73
CA HIS A 25 4.40 -9.22 1.70
C HIS A 25 2.90 -9.10 2.03
N LEU A 26 2.03 -9.07 1.00
CA LEU A 26 0.57 -9.01 1.19
C LEU A 26 0.00 -10.21 1.96
N SER A 27 0.70 -11.36 1.94
CA SER A 27 0.27 -12.56 2.66
C SER A 27 0.63 -12.57 4.15
N MET A 28 1.57 -11.71 4.57
CA MET A 28 2.14 -11.72 5.92
C MET A 28 1.11 -11.35 7.00
N PRO A 29 1.19 -11.96 8.21
CA PRO A 29 0.21 -11.70 9.28
C PRO A 29 0.09 -10.23 9.68
N HIS A 30 1.20 -9.49 9.69
CA HIS A 30 1.18 -8.07 10.04
C HIS A 30 0.44 -7.23 9.00
N PHE A 31 0.63 -7.51 7.70
CA PHE A 31 -0.06 -6.80 6.64
C PHE A 31 -1.58 -7.01 6.74
N LYS A 32 -2.01 -8.28 6.91
CA LYS A 32 -3.42 -8.61 7.08
C LYS A 32 -4.05 -7.94 8.31
N SER A 33 -3.30 -7.88 9.42
CA SER A 33 -3.76 -7.21 10.64
C SER A 33 -3.94 -5.71 10.43
N PHE A 34 -2.99 -5.07 9.72
CA PHE A 34 -3.06 -3.66 9.35
C PHE A 34 -4.20 -3.35 8.37
N ASP A 35 -4.36 -4.14 7.32
CA ASP A 35 -5.41 -3.96 6.30
C ASP A 35 -6.81 -4.08 6.93
N ALA A 36 -7.00 -5.06 7.82
CA ALA A 36 -8.25 -5.21 8.57
C ALA A 36 -8.52 -4.04 9.53
N ALA A 37 -7.51 -3.60 10.29
CA ALA A 37 -7.66 -2.51 11.27
C ALA A 37 -7.99 -1.17 10.60
N THR A 38 -7.55 -0.96 9.36
CA THR A 38 -7.72 0.31 8.64
C THR A 38 -8.86 0.30 7.62
N ALA A 39 -9.47 -0.86 7.34
CA ALA A 39 -10.50 -1.01 6.30
C ALA A 39 -11.64 0.02 6.41
N GLY A 40 -12.14 0.28 7.63
CA GLY A 40 -13.21 1.26 7.87
C GLY A 40 -12.78 2.73 7.77
N MET A 41 -11.48 3.00 7.70
CA MET A 41 -10.90 4.35 7.59
C MET A 41 -10.70 4.78 6.14
N ILE A 42 -10.65 3.83 5.20
CA ILE A 42 -10.26 4.07 3.81
C ILE A 42 -11.48 4.27 2.92
N ARG A 43 -11.62 5.48 2.37
CA ARG A 43 -12.66 5.78 1.37
C ARG A 43 -12.35 5.13 0.00
N SER A 44 -11.08 5.09 -0.40
CA SER A 44 -10.65 4.51 -1.69
C SER A 44 -9.16 4.14 -1.66
N LYS A 45 -8.78 3.07 -2.35
CA LYS A 45 -7.39 2.58 -2.50
C LYS A 45 -7.08 2.32 -3.97
N LYS A 46 -5.91 2.79 -4.45
CA LYS A 46 -5.43 2.53 -5.81
C LYS A 46 -3.98 2.07 -5.76
N VAL A 47 -3.70 0.91 -6.36
CA VAL A 47 -2.35 0.33 -6.43
C VAL A 47 -1.90 0.32 -7.89
N ARG A 48 -0.65 0.70 -8.15
CA ARG A 48 -0.04 0.67 -9.49
C ARG A 48 1.32 0.00 -9.40
N ALA A 49 1.49 -1.08 -10.16
CA ALA A 49 2.81 -1.67 -10.40
C ALA A 49 3.52 -0.89 -11.51
N LEU A 50 4.77 -0.51 -11.28
CA LEU A 50 5.61 0.23 -12.22
C LEU A 50 6.91 -0.53 -12.42
N THR A 51 7.41 -0.54 -13.65
CA THR A 51 8.75 -1.06 -13.96
C THR A 51 9.69 0.12 -14.19
N ARG A 52 10.91 0.03 -13.68
CA ARG A 52 11.94 1.02 -13.94
C ARG A 52 12.46 0.83 -15.38
N LEU A 53 12.55 1.92 -16.13
CA LEU A 53 13.18 1.96 -17.45
C LEU A 53 14.70 1.82 -17.34
#